data_AF-A0A6B2LUZ3-F1
#
_entry.id   AF-A0A6B2LUZ3-F1
#
_cell.length_a   1.000
_cell.length_b   1.000
_cell.length_c   1.000
_cell.angle_alpha   90.00
_cell.angle_beta   90.00
_cell.angle_gamma   90.00
#
_symmetry.space_group_name_H-M   'P 1'
#
loop_
_entity.id
_entity.type
_entity.pdbx_description
1 polymer ?
#
loop_
_entity_poly.entity_id
_entity_poly.type
_entity_poly.pdbx_seq_one_letter_code
_entity_poly.pdbx_strand_id
1 'polypeptide(L)'
;MESKHPIKLNLQDVNGLQILHLVVILDLKKAFQCLMLNRQYLVIDSQDDNGWSPLHYAVFYGRKEMVYLLLQNGASKNKLNKNNKVPKDLSQDNQITKILDQ
;
A
#
# COMPACT_ATOMS: atom_id res chain seq x y z
N MET A 1 25.93 -16.26 -15.31
CA MET A 1 24.47 -16.40 -15.13
C MET A 1 24.16 -15.84 -13.76
N GLU A 2 23.73 -14.58 -13.70
CA GLU A 2 23.38 -13.97 -12.41
C GLU A 2 22.20 -14.75 -11.84
N SER A 3 22.48 -15.54 -10.80
CA SER A 3 21.49 -16.06 -9.89
C SER A 3 20.85 -14.86 -9.20
N LYS A 4 19.92 -14.18 -9.87
CA LYS A 4 18.94 -13.30 -9.23
C LYS A 4 18.12 -14.20 -8.32
N HIS A 5 18.63 -14.46 -7.12
CA HIS A 5 17.81 -14.95 -6.04
C HIS A 5 16.63 -13.99 -5.97
N PRO A 6 15.40 -14.46 -6.21
CA PRO A 6 14.25 -13.58 -6.18
C PRO A 6 14.24 -12.96 -4.78
N ILE A 7 14.52 -11.66 -4.70
CA ILE A 7 14.43 -10.91 -3.46
C ILE A 7 13.02 -11.17 -2.95
N LYS A 8 12.91 -11.78 -1.78
CA LYS A 8 11.64 -12.18 -1.20
C LYS A 8 10.94 -10.91 -0.71
N LEU A 9 10.22 -10.24 -1.60
CA LEU A 9 9.58 -8.94 -1.33
C LEU A 9 8.33 -9.05 -0.44
N ASN A 10 7.86 -10.27 -0.16
CA ASN A 10 6.73 -10.55 0.73
C ASN A 10 7.14 -10.84 2.19
N LEU A 11 8.39 -10.60 2.56
CA LEU A 11 8.81 -10.70 3.96
C LEU A 11 8.04 -9.69 4.81
N GLN A 12 7.62 -10.15 5.98
CA GLN A 12 6.88 -9.38 6.96
C GLN A 12 7.75 -9.13 8.18
N ASP A 13 7.63 -7.93 8.77
CA ASP A 13 8.16 -7.66 10.09
C ASP A 13 7.29 -8.33 11.18
N VAL A 14 7.59 -8.05 12.44
CA VAL A 14 6.84 -8.59 13.60
C VAL A 14 5.38 -8.17 13.68
N ASN A 15 4.94 -7.21 12.85
CA ASN A 15 3.57 -6.72 12.79
C ASN A 15 2.88 -7.09 11.46
N GLY A 16 3.49 -7.95 10.64
CA GLY A 16 2.94 -8.32 9.32
C GLY A 16 3.25 -7.31 8.21
N LEU A 17 4.04 -6.25 8.48
CA LEU A 17 4.33 -5.22 7.48
C LEU A 17 5.32 -5.74 6.43
N GLN A 18 4.86 -5.73 5.19
CA GLN A 18 5.70 -5.97 4.02
C GLN A 18 6.40 -4.70 3.53
N ILE A 19 7.42 -4.85 2.68
CA ILE A 19 8.17 -3.73 2.10
C ILE A 19 7.29 -2.67 1.42
N LEU A 20 6.16 -3.10 0.84
CA LEU A 20 5.20 -2.20 0.21
C LEU A 20 4.53 -1.27 1.23
N HIS A 21 4.23 -1.75 2.44
CA HIS A 21 3.70 -0.91 3.51
C HIS A 21 4.73 0.12 3.92
N LEU A 22 5.97 -0.30 4.16
CA LEU A 22 7.06 0.59 4.60
C LEU A 22 7.31 1.71 3.57
N VAL A 23 7.39 1.37 2.29
CA VAL A 23 7.58 2.34 1.21
C VAL A 23 6.44 3.36 1.16
N VAL A 24 5.21 2.96 1.46
CA VAL A 24 4.05 3.88 1.52
C VAL A 24 4.09 4.76 2.77
N ILE A 25 4.34 4.17 3.94
CA ILE A 25 4.41 4.88 5.23
C ILE A 25 5.50 5.96 5.17
N LEU A 26 6.65 5.63 4.57
CA LEU A 26 7.81 6.50 4.43
C LEU A 26 7.74 7.42 3.19
N ASP A 27 6.66 7.37 2.40
CA ASP A 27 6.44 8.19 1.19
C ASP A 27 7.57 8.09 0.14
N LEU A 28 8.12 6.88 -0.01
CA LEU A 28 9.26 6.59 -0.89
C LEU A 28 8.80 6.31 -2.33
N LYS A 29 8.24 7.31 -2.99
CA LYS A 29 7.67 7.22 -4.36
C LYS A 29 8.57 6.54 -5.39
N LYS A 30 9.87 6.86 -5.41
CA LYS A 30 10.82 6.23 -6.34
C LYS A 30 11.00 4.75 -6.04
N ALA A 31 11.11 4.37 -4.76
CA ALA A 31 11.19 2.97 -4.36
C ALA A 31 9.90 2.22 -4.72
N PHE A 32 8.73 2.85 -4.53
CA PHE A 32 7.45 2.30 -4.96
C PHE A 32 7.46 2.00 -6.46
N GLN A 33 7.86 2.97 -7.29
CA GLN A 33 7.94 2.79 -8.74
C GLN A 33 8.90 1.65 -9.12
N CYS A 34 10.10 1.58 -8.51
CA CYS A 34 11.05 0.49 -8.75
C CYS A 34 10.48 -0.89 -8.36
N LEU A 35 9.72 -0.96 -7.27
CA LEU A 35 9.04 -2.18 -6.85
C LEU A 35 7.94 -2.57 -7.84
N MET A 36 7.16 -1.61 -8.36
CA MET A 36 6.11 -1.86 -9.35
C MET A 36 6.66 -2.42 -10.68
N LEU A 37 7.91 -2.12 -11.05
CA LEU A 37 8.56 -2.74 -12.22
C LEU A 37 8.71 -4.26 -12.09
N ASN A 38 8.68 -4.81 -10.87
CA ASN A 38 8.79 -6.24 -10.58
C ASN A 38 7.50 -6.78 -9.92
N ARG A 39 6.33 -6.35 -10.41
CA ARG A 39 5.00 -6.61 -9.82
C ARG A 39 4.68 -8.09 -9.58
N GLN A 40 5.32 -9.02 -10.30
CA GLN A 40 5.07 -10.46 -10.18
C GLN A 40 5.32 -11.04 -8.77
N TYR A 41 6.06 -10.30 -7.92
CA TYR A 41 6.38 -10.73 -6.55
C TYR A 41 5.70 -9.88 -5.47
N LEU A 42 4.79 -8.98 -5.84
CA LEU A 42 4.15 -8.04 -4.92
C LEU A 42 2.63 -8.18 -4.97
N VAL A 43 2.03 -8.21 -3.78
CA VAL A 43 0.57 -8.14 -3.61
C VAL A 43 0.23 -6.73 -3.14
N ILE A 44 -0.42 -5.95 -4.01
CA ILE A 44 -0.76 -4.54 -3.75
C ILE A 44 -1.65 -4.37 -2.52
N ASP A 45 -2.61 -5.28 -2.36
CA ASP A 45 -3.56 -5.29 -1.24
C ASP A 45 -3.14 -6.26 -0.13
N SER A 46 -1.83 -6.52 0.03
CA SER A 46 -1.36 -7.25 1.21
C SER A 46 -1.82 -6.54 2.46
N GLN A 47 -2.10 -7.29 3.52
CA GLN A 47 -2.56 -6.75 4.78
C GLN A 47 -1.54 -7.12 5.86
N ASP A 48 -1.25 -6.16 6.74
CA ASP A 48 -0.52 -6.41 7.97
C ASP A 48 -1.36 -7.22 8.98
N ASP A 49 -0.81 -7.45 10.17
CA ASP A 49 -1.53 -8.19 11.22
C ASP A 49 -2.77 -7.46 11.74
N ASN A 50 -2.95 -6.17 11.45
CA ASN A 50 -4.15 -5.40 11.78
C ASN A 50 -5.16 -5.36 10.62
N GLY A 51 -4.89 -6.04 9.51
CA GLY A 51 -5.71 -5.96 8.31
C GLY A 51 -5.49 -4.66 7.51
N TRP A 52 -4.48 -3.86 7.83
CA TRP A 52 -4.18 -2.64 7.09
C TRP A 52 -3.44 -2.96 5.81
N SER A 53 -4.00 -2.52 4.70
CA SER A 53 -3.33 -2.53 3.40
C SER A 53 -2.46 -1.28 3.20
N PRO A 54 -1.56 -1.26 2.21
CA PRO A 54 -0.80 -0.06 1.87
C PRO A 54 -1.72 1.15 1.61
N LEU A 55 -2.90 0.95 1.02
CA LEU A 55 -3.86 2.04 0.79
C LEU A 55 -4.45 2.60 2.09
N HIS A 56 -4.67 1.78 3.13
CA HIS A 56 -5.07 2.29 4.45
C HIS A 56 -4.03 3.26 5.01
N TYR A 57 -2.74 2.90 4.95
CA TYR A 57 -1.66 3.75 5.41
C TYR A 57 -1.52 5.04 4.59
N ALA A 58 -1.58 4.95 3.26
CA ALA A 58 -1.50 6.14 2.40
C ALA A 58 -2.60 7.15 2.75
N VAL A 59 -3.83 6.68 2.97
CA VAL A 59 -4.96 7.53 3.32
C VAL A 59 -4.85 8.08 4.73
N PHE A 60 -4.52 7.23 5.71
CA PHE A 60 -4.36 7.62 7.12
C PHE A 60 -3.28 8.70 7.31
N TYR A 61 -2.16 8.58 6.59
CA TYR A 61 -1.07 9.57 6.63
C TYR A 61 -1.25 10.75 5.66
N GLY A 62 -2.36 10.83 4.93
CA GLY A 62 -2.62 11.95 4.03
C GLY A 62 -1.75 12.00 2.77
N ARG A 63 -1.15 10.88 2.35
CA ARG A 63 -0.18 10.78 1.25
C ARG A 63 -0.89 10.74 -0.11
N LYS A 64 -1.39 11.89 -0.59
CA LYS A 64 -2.18 12.02 -1.83
C LYS A 64 -1.56 11.33 -3.04
N GLU A 65 -0.30 11.59 -3.34
CA GLU A 65 0.37 10.96 -4.48
C GLU A 65 0.49 9.44 -4.31
N MET A 66 0.74 8.95 -3.10
CA MET A 66 0.76 7.51 -2.84
C MET A 66 -0.62 6.88 -2.98
N VAL A 67 -1.69 7.57 -2.58
CA VAL A 67 -3.07 7.13 -2.83
C VAL A 67 -3.29 6.97 -4.34
N TYR A 68 -2.92 7.97 -5.14
CA TYR A 68 -3.01 7.87 -6.60
C TYR A 68 -2.20 6.70 -7.17
N LEU A 69 -0.93 6.58 -6.79
CA LEU A 69 -0.05 5.52 -7.28
C LEU A 69 -0.59 4.13 -6.94
N LEU A 70 -1.10 3.93 -5.72
CA LEU A 70 -1.70 2.66 -5.30
C LEU A 70 -2.96 2.33 -6.10
N LEU A 71 -3.87 3.29 -6.26
CA LEU A 71 -5.11 3.10 -7.04
C LEU A 71 -4.80 2.80 -8.51
N GLN A 72 -3.86 3.52 -9.13
CA GLN A 72 -3.41 3.25 -10.50
C GLN A 72 -2.80 1.85 -10.67
N ASN A 73 -2.22 1.30 -9.61
CA ASN A 73 -1.67 -0.05 -9.60
C ASN A 73 -2.68 -1.12 -9.13
N GLY A 74 -3.97 -0.78 -9.05
CA GLY A 74 -5.05 -1.72 -8.78
C GLY A 74 -5.29 -2.02 -7.30
N ALA A 75 -4.92 -1.12 -6.39
CA ALA A 75 -5.27 -1.25 -4.98
C ALA A 75 -6.78 -1.15 -4.77
N SER A 76 -7.34 -2.00 -3.92
CA SER A 76 -8.75 -2.00 -3.59
C SER A 76 -9.09 -0.89 -2.60
N LYS A 77 -9.90 0.06 -3.05
CA LYS A 77 -10.49 1.12 -2.19
C LYS A 77 -11.50 0.63 -1.16
N ASN A 78 -11.93 -0.63 -1.24
CA ASN A 78 -12.96 -1.24 -0.38
C ASN A 78 -12.40 -2.33 0.54
N LYS A 79 -11.07 -2.46 0.66
CA LYS A 79 -10.46 -3.47 1.53
C LYS A 79 -10.78 -3.14 3.00
N LEU A 80 -11.29 -4.10 3.75
CA LEU A 80 -11.59 -3.91 5.18
C LEU A 80 -10.39 -4.31 6.03
N ASN A 81 -10.01 -3.46 6.99
CA ASN A 81 -9.12 -3.86 8.08
C ASN A 81 -9.87 -4.59 9.21
N LYS A 82 -9.15 -5.03 10.26
CA LYS A 82 -9.77 -5.75 11.40
C LYS A 82 -10.80 -4.92 12.19
N ASN A 83 -10.82 -3.59 12.00
CA ASN A 83 -11.80 -2.69 12.60
C ASN A 83 -13.00 -2.43 11.67
N ASN A 84 -13.16 -3.21 10.60
CA ASN A 84 -14.19 -3.04 9.56
C ASN A 84 -14.17 -1.66 8.91
N LYS A 85 -13.01 -1.01 8.84
CA LYS A 85 -12.83 0.27 8.15
C LYS A 85 -12.24 0.03 6.77
N VAL A 86 -12.78 0.72 5.77
CA VAL A 86 -12.12 0.85 4.46
C VAL A 86 -11.11 2.00 4.50
N PRO A 87 -10.16 2.11 3.54
CA PRO A 87 -9.20 3.22 3.51
C PRO A 87 -9.85 4.59 3.64
N LYS A 88 -10.99 4.82 2.95
CA LYS A 88 -11.72 6.11 3.00
C LYS A 88 -12.13 6.51 4.41
N ASP A 89 -12.52 5.56 5.25
CA ASP A 89 -12.96 5.81 6.64
C ASP A 89 -11.84 6.30 7.55
N LEU A 90 -10.58 6.18 7.10
CA LEU A 90 -9.39 6.65 7.81
C LEU A 90 -8.99 8.08 7.40
N SER A 91 -9.60 8.64 6.36
CA SER A 91 -9.24 9.98 5.87
C SER A 91 -9.94 11.08 6.67
N GLN A 92 -9.20 12.14 6.98
CA GLN A 92 -9.77 13.42 7.41
C GLN A 92 -9.63 14.50 6.31
N ASP A 93 -9.07 14.14 5.15
CA ASP A 93 -8.84 15.06 4.03
C ASP A 93 -9.90 14.87 2.95
N ASN A 94 -10.78 15.86 2.79
CA ASN A 94 -11.83 15.88 1.78
C ASN A 94 -11.33 15.65 0.34
N GLN A 95 -10.09 16.03 0.02
CA GLN A 95 -9.52 15.76 -1.30
C GLN A 95 -9.21 14.27 -1.47
N ILE A 96 -8.65 13.61 -0.45
CA ILE A 96 -8.38 12.17 -0.49
C ILE A 96 -9.68 11.37 -0.55
N THR A 97 -10.70 11.80 0.21
CA THR A 97 -12.04 11.23 0.14
C THR A 97 -12.60 11.27 -1.29
N LYS A 98 -12.46 12.42 -1.97
CA LYS A 98 -12.88 12.57 -3.38
C LYS A 98 -12.11 11.66 -4.33
N ILE A 99 -10.81 11.46 -4.12
CA ILE A 99 -9.99 10.56 -4.95
C ILE A 99 -10.52 9.11 -4.85
N LEU A 100 -10.95 8.70 -3.66
CA LEU A 100 -11.47 7.35 -3.43
C LEU A 100 -12.90 7.17 -3.96
N ASP A 101 -13.66 8.25 -4.14
CA ASP A 101 -15.03 8.20 -4.66
C ASP A 101 -15.13 8.14 -6.19
N GLN A 102 -14.06 8.51 -6.89
CA GLN A 102 -13.93 8.38 -8.35
C GLN A 102 -13.82 6.91 -8.78
#